data_AF-A0A6G3MHR6-F1
#
_entry.id   AF-A0A6G3MHR6-F1
#
_cell.length_a   1.000
_cell.length_b   1.000
_cell.length_c   1.000
_cell.angle_alpha   90.00
_cell.angle_beta   90.00
_cell.angle_gamma   90.00
#
_symmetry.space_group_name_H-M   'P 1'
#
loop_
_entity.id
_entity.type
_entity.pdbx_description
1 polymer ?
#
loop_
_entity_poly.entity_id
_entity_poly.type
_entity_poly.pdbx_seq_one_letter_code
_entity_poly.pdbx_strand_id
1 'polypeptide(L)'
;LDIHAKLRLWDRLVEIVNQLSKRRGQFKQAIVEIVQLCMTYLDSIDDYNIRLKFIKNLCQISENKIYVENERARLLMILSKGAESEDKIGEALSFICDLGVESYGTMSNDEKNEIMLEQVRLCINNNDIIRAQIISKRIHSSTIDEKTNPNLKHKYYHTIMRLKFLEKKYVEFTQLGLACTSLPVVNSNPEILYPVILIVSI
;
A
#
# COMPACT_ATOMS: atom_id res chain seq x y z
N LEU A 1 -29.09 -4.19 19.65
CA LEU A 1 -28.70 -5.61 19.54
C LEU A 1 -27.17 -5.71 19.50
N ASP A 2 -26.62 -5.80 20.71
CA ASP A 2 -25.31 -6.29 21.14
C ASP A 2 -24.08 -6.12 20.23
N ILE A 3 -23.32 -5.05 20.48
CA ILE A 3 -21.91 -4.93 20.10
C ILE A 3 -21.12 -6.16 20.57
N HIS A 4 -21.43 -6.71 21.76
CA HIS A 4 -20.84 -7.95 22.27
C HIS A 4 -21.20 -9.21 21.47
N ALA A 5 -22.39 -9.27 20.87
CA ALA A 5 -22.78 -10.40 20.01
C ALA A 5 -22.07 -10.29 18.66
N LYS A 6 -21.96 -9.08 18.09
CA LYS A 6 -21.16 -8.82 16.88
C LYS A 6 -19.68 -9.13 17.09
N LEU A 7 -19.09 -8.72 18.21
CA LEU A 7 -17.72 -9.08 18.61
C LEU A 7 -17.49 -10.59 18.59
N ARG A 8 -18.37 -11.36 19.26
CA ARG A 8 -18.29 -12.82 19.31
C ARG A 8 -18.45 -13.48 17.94
N LEU A 9 -19.18 -12.85 17.00
CA LEU A 9 -19.33 -13.36 15.64
C LEU A 9 -18.03 -13.22 14.84
N TRP A 10 -17.36 -12.08 14.90
CA TRP A 10 -16.08 -11.86 14.20
C TRP A 10 -14.98 -12.74 14.75
N ASP A 11 -14.89 -12.89 16.08
CA ASP A 11 -13.91 -13.79 16.71
C ASP A 11 -14.14 -15.25 16.28
N ARG A 12 -15.40 -15.72 16.29
CA ARG A 12 -15.74 -17.05 15.77
C ARG A 12 -15.42 -17.22 14.30
N LEU A 13 -15.69 -16.19 13.48
CA LEU A 13 -15.39 -16.23 12.05
C LEU A 13 -13.88 -16.37 11.84
N VAL A 14 -13.06 -15.60 12.56
CA VAL A 14 -11.59 -15.73 12.53
C VAL A 14 -11.15 -17.13 12.95
N GLU A 15 -11.71 -17.69 14.02
CA GLU A 15 -11.39 -19.04 14.47
C GLU A 15 -11.71 -20.09 13.41
N ILE A 16 -12.89 -20.02 12.79
CA ILE A 16 -13.31 -20.94 11.73
C ILE A 16 -12.39 -20.80 10.52
N VAL A 17 -12.11 -19.59 10.05
CA VAL A 17 -11.21 -19.34 8.92
C VAL A 17 -9.81 -19.89 9.23
N ASN A 18 -9.30 -19.65 10.44
CA ASN A 18 -8.01 -20.20 10.89
C ASN A 18 -7.99 -21.72 10.83
N GLN A 19 -9.01 -22.39 11.37
CA GLN A 19 -9.13 -23.85 11.37
C GLN A 19 -9.20 -24.41 9.94
N LEU A 20 -10.05 -23.82 9.08
CA LEU A 20 -10.19 -24.23 7.68
C LEU A 20 -8.87 -24.05 6.92
N SER A 21 -8.15 -22.96 7.19
CA SER A 21 -6.89 -22.66 6.52
C SER A 21 -5.74 -23.61 6.87
N LYS A 22 -5.82 -24.31 8.02
CA LYS A 22 -4.84 -25.28 8.53
C LYS A 22 -5.27 -26.74 8.28
N ARG A 23 -6.51 -26.97 7.86
CA ARG A 23 -7.06 -28.32 7.64
C ARG A 23 -6.33 -29.02 6.49
N ARG A 24 -5.79 -30.21 6.75
CA ARG A 24 -5.16 -31.04 5.72
C ARG A 24 -6.17 -31.46 4.66
N GLY A 25 -5.79 -31.37 3.39
CA GLY A 25 -6.63 -31.77 2.25
C GLY A 25 -7.62 -30.70 1.77
N GLN A 26 -7.58 -29.48 2.32
CA GLN A 26 -8.42 -28.39 1.82
C GLN A 26 -7.99 -27.93 0.42
N PHE A 27 -8.95 -27.72 -0.48
CA PHE A 27 -8.67 -27.15 -1.79
C PHE A 27 -8.15 -25.72 -1.67
N LYS A 28 -7.06 -25.41 -2.38
CA LYS A 28 -6.44 -24.07 -2.38
C LYS A 28 -7.46 -22.97 -2.75
N GLN A 29 -8.28 -23.23 -3.76
CA GLN A 29 -9.30 -22.31 -4.22
C GLN A 29 -10.35 -21.98 -3.14
N ALA A 30 -10.73 -22.95 -2.31
CA ALA A 30 -11.65 -22.68 -1.20
C ALA A 30 -11.03 -21.70 -0.18
N ILE A 31 -9.71 -21.76 0.05
CA ILE A 31 -9.02 -20.81 0.93
C ILE A 31 -9.00 -19.40 0.30
N VAL A 32 -8.76 -19.30 -1.01
CA VAL A 32 -8.83 -18.02 -1.75
C VAL A 32 -10.22 -17.40 -1.60
N GLU A 33 -11.27 -18.16 -1.90
CA GLU A 33 -12.66 -17.68 -1.83
C GLU A 33 -13.04 -17.26 -0.42
N ILE A 34 -12.64 -18.02 0.61
CA ILE A 34 -12.88 -17.64 2.00
C ILE A 34 -12.19 -16.32 2.34
N VAL A 35 -10.92 -16.13 1.95
CA VAL A 35 -10.19 -14.89 2.27
C VAL A 35 -10.80 -13.71 1.51
N GLN A 36 -11.13 -13.86 0.23
CA GLN A 36 -11.80 -12.83 -0.57
C GLN A 36 -13.16 -12.45 0.01
N LEU A 37 -13.96 -13.43 0.46
CA LEU A 37 -15.21 -13.17 1.15
C LEU A 37 -15.00 -12.45 2.49
N CYS A 38 -13.95 -12.79 3.23
CA CYS A 38 -13.61 -12.06 4.46
C CYS A 38 -13.22 -10.60 4.17
N MET A 39 -12.58 -10.32 3.04
CA MET A 39 -12.22 -8.95 2.65
C MET A 39 -13.44 -8.08 2.37
N THR A 40 -14.52 -8.64 1.81
CA THR A 40 -15.76 -7.85 1.56
C THR A 40 -16.47 -7.44 2.84
N TYR A 41 -16.26 -8.17 3.93
CA TYR A 41 -16.82 -7.82 5.24
C TYR A 41 -16.07 -6.69 5.94
N LEU A 42 -14.87 -6.30 5.51
CA LEU A 42 -14.06 -5.28 6.19
C LEU A 42 -14.78 -3.94 6.31
N ASP A 43 -15.56 -3.56 5.29
CA ASP A 43 -16.31 -2.31 5.27
C ASP A 43 -17.56 -2.34 6.17
N SER A 44 -18.02 -3.54 6.56
CA SER A 44 -19.17 -3.72 7.45
C SER A 44 -18.80 -3.67 8.95
N ILE A 45 -17.51 -3.58 9.28
CA ILE A 45 -17.02 -3.52 10.65
C ILE A 45 -16.86 -2.06 11.06
N ASP A 46 -17.87 -1.53 11.75
CA ASP A 46 -17.89 -0.14 12.23
C ASP A 46 -16.80 0.16 13.28
N ASP A 47 -16.47 -0.83 14.12
CA ASP A 47 -15.48 -0.67 15.19
C ASP A 47 -14.06 -0.83 14.64
N TYR A 48 -13.29 0.26 14.72
CA TYR A 48 -11.91 0.33 14.28
C TYR A 48 -11.00 -0.74 14.89
N ASN A 49 -11.13 -1.01 16.20
CA ASN A 49 -10.27 -1.97 16.90
C ASN A 49 -10.57 -3.41 16.48
N ILE A 50 -11.86 -3.73 16.27
CA ILE A 50 -12.28 -5.04 15.77
C ILE A 50 -11.76 -5.22 14.34
N ARG A 51 -11.93 -4.20 13.50
CA ARG A 51 -11.48 -4.22 12.10
C ARG A 51 -9.97 -4.45 12.01
N LEU A 52 -9.17 -3.74 12.81
CA LEU A 52 -7.72 -3.95 12.86
C LEU A 52 -7.33 -5.36 13.30
N LYS A 53 -7.95 -5.89 14.36
CA LYS A 53 -7.70 -7.27 14.82
C LYS A 53 -8.03 -8.29 13.73
N PHE A 54 -9.17 -8.11 13.07
CA PHE A 54 -9.63 -8.97 11.99
C PHE A 54 -8.64 -8.98 10.82
N ILE A 55 -8.18 -7.81 10.38
CA ILE A 55 -7.18 -7.68 9.31
C ILE A 55 -5.86 -8.35 9.70
N LYS A 56 -5.35 -8.12 10.93
CA LYS A 56 -4.12 -8.76 11.42
C LYS A 56 -4.21 -10.29 11.38
N ASN A 57 -5.36 -10.85 11.78
CA ASN A 57 -5.60 -12.28 11.72
C ASN A 57 -5.64 -12.80 10.27
N LEU A 58 -6.28 -12.09 9.34
CA LEU A 58 -6.27 -12.46 7.92
C LEU A 58 -4.85 -12.41 7.31
N CYS A 59 -4.02 -11.44 7.71
CA CYS A 59 -2.62 -11.38 7.30
C CYS A 59 -1.81 -12.60 7.76
N GLN A 60 -2.04 -13.07 9.00
CA GLN A 60 -1.41 -14.29 9.51
C GLN A 60 -1.89 -15.54 8.77
N ILE A 61 -3.19 -15.62 8.46
CA ILE A 61 -3.76 -16.75 7.73
C ILE A 61 -3.22 -16.86 6.30
N SER A 62 -2.96 -15.73 5.65
CA SER A 62 -2.43 -15.63 4.29
C SER A 62 -0.90 -15.72 4.22
N GLU A 63 -0.22 -15.77 5.36
CA GLU A 63 1.24 -15.90 5.42
C GLU A 63 1.74 -17.20 4.79
N ASN A 64 2.82 -17.12 4.03
CA ASN A 64 3.46 -18.25 3.33
C ASN A 64 2.55 -18.97 2.30
N LYS A 65 1.48 -18.33 1.82
CA LYS A 65 0.55 -18.88 0.82
C LYS A 65 0.55 -18.05 -0.45
N ILE A 66 1.32 -18.50 -1.45
CA ILE A 66 1.49 -17.83 -2.76
C ILE A 66 0.13 -17.52 -3.43
N TYR A 67 -0.85 -18.41 -3.31
CA TYR A 67 -2.16 -18.25 -3.95
C TYR A 67 -3.07 -17.18 -3.31
N VAL A 68 -2.65 -16.53 -2.22
CA VAL A 68 -3.38 -15.44 -1.53
C VAL A 68 -2.50 -14.21 -1.30
N GLU A 69 -1.39 -14.10 -2.05
CA GLU A 69 -0.38 -13.05 -1.85
C GLU A 69 -0.90 -11.66 -2.23
N ASN A 70 -1.78 -11.59 -3.23
CA ASN A 70 -2.40 -10.33 -3.67
C ASN A 70 -3.32 -9.76 -2.59
N GLU A 71 -4.17 -10.61 -2.01
CA GLU A 71 -5.07 -10.25 -0.91
C GLU A 71 -4.26 -9.83 0.32
N ARG A 72 -3.18 -10.56 0.65
CA ARG A 72 -2.28 -10.20 1.75
C ARG A 72 -1.65 -8.82 1.53
N ALA A 73 -1.17 -8.51 0.33
CA ALA A 73 -0.58 -7.22 0.02
C ALA A 73 -1.59 -6.07 0.22
N ARG A 74 -2.84 -6.25 -0.21
CA ARG A 74 -3.93 -5.28 0.00
C ARG A 74 -4.25 -5.11 1.50
N LEU A 75 -4.30 -6.18 2.27
CA LEU A 75 -4.55 -6.12 3.72
C LEU A 75 -3.42 -5.39 4.48
N LEU A 76 -2.16 -5.67 4.13
CA LEU A 76 -1.01 -4.98 4.72
C LEU A 76 -0.98 -3.49 4.37
N MET A 77 -1.39 -3.12 3.15
CA MET A 77 -1.56 -1.73 2.77
C MET A 77 -2.57 -1.00 3.67
N ILE A 78 -3.70 -1.66 4.00
CA ILE A 78 -4.70 -1.10 4.93
C ILE A 78 -4.11 -0.96 6.34
N LEU A 79 -3.39 -1.97 6.84
CA LEU A 79 -2.74 -1.90 8.16
C LEU A 79 -1.72 -0.77 8.24
N SER A 80 -0.92 -0.57 7.20
CA SER A 80 0.06 0.50 7.14
C SER A 80 -0.58 1.88 7.17
N LYS A 81 -1.65 2.10 6.38
CA LYS A 81 -2.40 3.37 6.41
C LYS A 81 -3.03 3.61 7.78
N GLY A 82 -3.52 2.55 8.43
CA GLY A 82 -4.01 2.61 9.81
C GLY A 82 -2.91 3.04 10.81
N ALA A 83 -1.76 2.39 10.77
CA ALA A 83 -0.63 2.73 11.64
C ALA A 83 -0.09 4.15 11.39
N GLU A 84 -0.07 4.61 10.13
CA GLU A 84 0.29 5.98 9.79
C GLU A 84 -0.70 7.01 10.36
N SER A 85 -2.00 6.71 10.36
CA SER A 85 -3.01 7.59 10.99
C SER A 85 -2.87 7.69 12.51
N GLU A 86 -2.16 6.75 13.13
CA GLU A 86 -1.79 6.77 14.56
C GLU A 86 -0.40 7.38 14.81
N ASP A 87 0.20 8.04 13.81
CA ASP A 87 1.57 8.59 13.81
C ASP A 87 2.68 7.55 14.05
N LYS A 88 2.40 6.25 13.85
CA LYS A 88 3.36 5.15 14.00
C LYS A 88 4.02 4.79 12.67
N ILE A 89 4.83 5.70 12.15
CA ILE A 89 5.49 5.56 10.84
C ILE A 89 6.38 4.29 10.78
N GLY A 90 7.11 3.98 11.86
CA GLY A 90 7.98 2.79 11.91
C GLY A 90 7.21 1.47 11.80
N GLU A 91 6.05 1.37 12.47
CA GLU A 91 5.19 0.19 12.37
C GLU A 91 4.55 0.10 10.98
N ALA A 92 4.06 1.22 10.44
CA ALA A 92 3.52 1.30 9.08
C ALA A 92 4.53 0.77 8.05
N LEU A 93 5.78 1.24 8.16
CA LEU A 93 6.87 0.81 7.30
C LEU A 93 7.15 -0.69 7.42
N SER A 94 7.14 -1.25 8.63
CA SER A 94 7.40 -2.68 8.85
C SER A 94 6.38 -3.60 8.15
N PHE A 95 5.13 -3.16 7.97
CA PHE A 95 4.10 -3.98 7.31
C PHE A 95 4.29 -4.09 5.80
N ILE A 96 4.79 -3.04 5.13
CA ILE A 96 4.90 -3.01 3.66
C ILE A 96 6.33 -3.26 3.19
N CYS A 97 7.37 -2.97 3.98
CA CYS A 97 8.76 -3.08 3.54
C CYS A 97 9.17 -4.47 3.02
N ASP A 98 8.65 -5.52 3.63
CA ASP A 98 9.02 -6.90 3.27
C ASP A 98 8.23 -7.43 2.06
N LEU A 99 7.29 -6.64 1.54
CA LEU A 99 6.49 -7.03 0.36
C LEU A 99 7.29 -6.81 -0.93
N GLY A 100 7.71 -7.92 -1.54
CA GLY A 100 8.29 -7.97 -2.89
C GLY A 100 7.24 -7.98 -4.01
N VAL A 101 6.32 -7.00 -4.02
CA VAL A 101 5.18 -6.93 -4.98
C VAL A 101 5.60 -6.89 -6.44
N GLU A 102 6.84 -6.53 -6.74
CA GLU A 102 7.41 -6.57 -8.09
C GLU A 102 7.35 -7.96 -8.72
N SER A 103 7.38 -9.02 -7.91
CA SER A 103 7.42 -10.41 -8.38
C SER A 103 6.03 -11.03 -8.59
N TYR A 104 4.94 -10.34 -8.19
CA TYR A 104 3.60 -10.91 -8.23
C TYR A 104 3.04 -10.92 -9.65
N GLY A 105 3.11 -12.06 -10.34
CA GLY A 105 2.71 -12.16 -11.75
C GLY A 105 1.23 -11.84 -12.02
N THR A 106 0.34 -12.10 -11.06
CA THR A 106 -1.12 -11.99 -11.21
C THR A 106 -1.67 -10.61 -10.82
N MET A 107 -0.87 -9.78 -10.15
CA MET A 107 -1.28 -8.46 -9.70
C MET A 107 -1.16 -7.44 -10.83
N SER A 108 -2.10 -6.50 -10.90
CA SER A 108 -2.07 -5.44 -11.91
C SER A 108 -0.85 -4.54 -11.73
N ASN A 109 -0.30 -4.04 -12.83
CA ASN A 109 0.88 -3.17 -12.78
C ASN A 109 0.60 -1.87 -12.00
N ASP A 110 -0.62 -1.34 -12.11
CA ASP A 110 -1.02 -0.13 -11.40
C ASP A 110 -1.03 -0.33 -9.87
N GLU A 111 -1.62 -1.42 -9.38
CA GLU A 111 -1.61 -1.72 -7.94
C GLU A 111 -0.19 -1.97 -7.43
N LYS A 112 0.67 -2.67 -8.19
CA LYS A 112 2.09 -2.85 -7.83
C LYS A 112 2.78 -1.50 -7.67
N ASN A 113 2.63 -0.64 -8.67
CA ASN A 113 3.24 0.69 -8.66
C ASN A 113 2.72 1.52 -7.49
N GLU A 114 1.43 1.45 -7.16
CA GLU A 114 0.86 2.14 -6.02
C GLU A 114 1.50 1.67 -4.70
N ILE A 115 1.65 0.36 -4.49
CA ILE A 115 2.26 -0.19 -3.29
C ILE A 115 3.73 0.21 -3.20
N MET A 116 4.50 0.12 -4.29
CA MET A 116 5.90 0.49 -4.31
C MET A 116 6.11 1.99 -4.05
N LEU A 117 5.23 2.85 -4.59
CA LEU A 117 5.27 4.28 -4.31
C LEU A 117 5.00 4.60 -2.83
N GLU A 118 4.08 3.87 -2.22
CA GLU A 118 3.82 3.97 -0.78
C GLU A 118 5.02 3.53 0.06
N GLN A 119 5.69 2.43 -0.31
CA GLN A 119 6.93 2.01 0.34
C GLN A 119 7.99 3.13 0.30
N VAL A 120 8.21 3.74 -0.87
CA VAL A 120 9.17 4.85 -1.01
C VAL A 120 8.76 6.04 -0.13
N ARG A 121 7.47 6.41 -0.12
CA ARG A 121 6.94 7.51 0.69
C ARG A 121 7.19 7.28 2.19
N LEU A 122 6.86 6.09 2.70
CA LEU A 122 7.06 5.74 4.10
C LEU A 122 8.55 5.67 4.47
N CYS A 123 9.41 5.14 3.59
CA CYS A 123 10.85 5.17 3.78
C CYS A 123 11.38 6.60 3.92
N ILE A 124 10.93 7.54 3.07
CA ILE A 124 11.30 8.95 3.15
C ILE A 124 10.86 9.55 4.48
N ASN A 125 9.61 9.31 4.89
CA ASN A 125 9.09 9.83 6.15
C ASN A 125 9.81 9.25 7.39
N ASN A 126 10.32 8.02 7.29
CA ASN A 126 11.13 7.38 8.33
C ASN A 126 12.64 7.71 8.23
N ASN A 127 13.03 8.69 7.40
CA ASN A 127 14.42 9.09 7.13
C ASN A 127 15.33 7.97 6.57
N ASP A 128 14.76 6.91 5.99
CA ASP A 128 15.51 5.82 5.37
C ASP A 128 15.67 6.04 3.85
N ILE A 129 16.59 6.94 3.52
CA ILE A 129 16.85 7.37 2.13
C ILE A 129 17.46 6.22 1.30
N ILE A 130 18.28 5.36 1.92
CA ILE A 130 18.97 4.27 1.21
C ILE A 130 17.96 3.23 0.74
N ARG A 131 17.00 2.83 1.60
CA ARG A 131 15.94 1.90 1.16
C ARG A 131 15.03 2.55 0.12
N ALA A 132 14.65 3.82 0.31
CA ALA A 132 13.86 4.57 -0.67
C ALA A 132 14.52 4.57 -2.06
N GLN A 133 15.85 4.74 -2.12
CA GLN A 133 16.63 4.64 -3.35
C GLN A 133 16.53 3.28 -4.02
N ILE A 134 16.72 2.20 -3.27
CA ILE A 134 16.71 0.83 -3.79
C ILE A 134 15.33 0.52 -4.40
N ILE A 135 14.26 0.87 -3.68
CA ILE A 135 12.89 0.61 -4.13
C ILE A 135 12.55 1.50 -5.34
N SER A 136 12.95 2.78 -5.34
CA SER A 136 12.68 3.69 -6.44
C SER A 136 13.24 3.22 -7.78
N LYS A 137 14.42 2.56 -7.78
CA LYS A 137 15.05 2.01 -9.00
C LYS A 137 14.26 0.85 -9.61
N ARG A 138 13.42 0.18 -8.83
CA ARG A 138 12.56 -0.92 -9.28
C ARG A 138 11.29 -0.41 -9.95
N ILE A 139 10.93 0.86 -9.75
CA ILE A 139 9.74 1.46 -10.36
C ILE A 139 10.13 2.03 -11.73
N HIS A 140 9.57 1.47 -12.79
CA HIS A 140 9.80 1.96 -14.15
C HIS A 140 8.71 2.97 -14.53
N SER A 141 9.12 4.19 -14.92
CA SER A 141 8.17 5.25 -15.31
C SER A 141 7.34 4.88 -16.54
N SER A 142 7.82 3.98 -17.40
CA SER A 142 7.12 3.46 -18.58
C SER A 142 5.96 2.54 -18.23
N THR A 143 5.98 1.94 -17.03
CA THR A 143 4.91 1.06 -16.55
C THR A 143 3.70 1.85 -16.04
N ILE A 144 3.86 3.15 -15.82
CA ILE A 144 2.78 4.03 -15.34
C ILE A 144 2.25 4.85 -16.52
N ASP A 145 1.08 4.45 -17.00
CA ASP A 145 0.40 5.10 -18.12
C ASP A 145 -0.29 6.40 -17.69
N GLU A 146 0.08 7.49 -18.35
CA GLU A 146 -0.46 8.84 -18.10
C GLU A 146 -1.94 8.97 -18.48
N LYS A 147 -2.39 8.21 -19.48
CA LYS A 147 -3.76 8.27 -20.01
C LYS A 147 -4.75 7.52 -19.13
N THR A 148 -4.33 6.39 -18.58
CA THR A 148 -5.18 5.51 -17.77
C THR A 148 -5.32 6.06 -16.36
N ASN A 149 -4.20 6.43 -15.73
CA ASN A 149 -4.16 6.85 -14.33
C ASN A 149 -3.24 8.08 -14.12
N PRO A 150 -3.69 9.29 -14.51
CA PRO A 150 -2.85 10.48 -14.41
C PRO A 150 -2.52 10.84 -12.94
N ASN A 151 -3.38 10.48 -11.99
CA ASN A 151 -3.13 10.67 -10.56
C ASN A 151 -1.97 9.81 -10.04
N LEU A 152 -1.85 8.57 -10.53
CA LEU A 152 -0.76 7.67 -10.13
C LEU A 152 0.58 8.19 -10.67
N LYS A 153 0.59 8.71 -11.90
CA LYS A 153 1.77 9.35 -12.46
C LYS A 153 2.17 10.60 -11.67
N HIS A 154 1.20 11.43 -11.29
CA HIS A 154 1.47 12.59 -10.44
C HIS A 154 2.09 12.17 -9.09
N LYS A 155 1.53 11.15 -8.43
CA LYS A 155 2.06 10.59 -7.18
C LYS A 155 3.49 10.06 -7.34
N TYR A 156 3.78 9.43 -8.48
CA TYR A 156 5.12 9.01 -8.86
C TYR A 156 6.08 10.20 -8.92
N TYR A 157 5.78 11.22 -9.74
CA TYR A 157 6.65 12.39 -9.87
C TYR A 157 6.88 13.08 -8.53
N HIS A 158 5.82 13.32 -7.75
CA HIS A 158 5.91 13.93 -6.43
C HIS A 158 6.86 13.15 -5.50
N THR A 159 6.71 11.83 -5.42
CA THR A 159 7.51 10.99 -4.52
C THR A 159 8.98 10.93 -4.95
N ILE A 160 9.23 10.79 -6.25
CA ILE A 160 10.60 10.74 -6.78
C ILE A 160 11.28 12.11 -6.69
N MET A 161 10.57 13.21 -6.93
CA MET A 161 11.13 14.56 -6.76
C MET A 161 11.59 14.79 -5.32
N ARG A 162 10.77 14.41 -4.32
CA ARG A 162 11.17 14.48 -2.91
C ARG A 162 12.45 13.68 -2.64
N LEU A 163 12.55 12.46 -3.18
CA LEU A 163 13.75 11.64 -3.05
C LEU A 163 14.98 12.29 -3.69
N LYS A 164 14.86 12.82 -4.91
CA LYS A 164 15.96 13.48 -5.64
C LYS A 164 16.44 14.77 -4.97
N PHE A 165 15.52 15.50 -4.36
CA PHE A 165 15.85 16.67 -3.56
C PHE A 165 16.69 16.29 -2.34
N LEU A 166 16.28 15.26 -1.58
CA LEU A 166 17.03 14.74 -0.43
C LEU A 166 18.42 14.19 -0.84
N GLU A 167 18.54 13.65 -2.06
CA GLU A 167 19.81 13.24 -2.65
C GLU A 167 20.71 14.40 -3.11
N LYS A 168 20.23 15.65 -3.05
CA LYS A 168 20.89 16.85 -3.59
C LYS A 168 21.13 16.79 -5.09
N LYS A 169 20.33 16.01 -5.83
CA LYS A 169 20.38 15.91 -7.30
C LYS A 169 19.42 16.91 -7.94
N TYR A 170 19.78 18.18 -7.87
CA TYR A 170 18.90 19.27 -8.28
C TYR A 170 18.59 19.28 -9.78
N VAL A 171 19.53 18.84 -10.64
CA VAL A 171 19.29 18.76 -12.09
C VAL A 171 18.17 17.77 -12.41
N GLU A 172 18.26 16.55 -11.88
CA GLU A 172 17.23 15.53 -12.06
C GLU A 172 15.88 15.97 -11.45
N PHE A 173 15.91 16.64 -10.30
CA PHE A 173 14.72 17.22 -9.67
C PHE A 173 14.01 18.21 -10.60
N THR A 174 14.74 19.16 -11.20
CA THR A 174 14.15 20.16 -12.10
C THR A 174 13.58 19.53 -13.38
N GLN A 175 14.27 18.55 -13.96
CA GLN A 175 13.80 17.83 -15.15
C GLN A 175 12.49 17.08 -14.87
N LEU A 176 12.40 16.40 -13.72
CA LEU A 176 11.18 15.73 -13.30
C LEU A 176 10.05 16.72 -12.99
N GLY A 177 10.37 17.88 -12.41
CA GLY A 177 9.41 18.96 -12.18
C GLY A 177 8.81 19.49 -13.48
N LEU A 178 9.65 19.72 -14.51
CA LEU A 178 9.19 20.11 -15.85
C LEU A 178 8.28 19.04 -16.46
N ALA A 179 8.66 17.76 -16.38
CA ALA A 179 7.80 16.67 -16.84
C ALA A 179 6.45 16.65 -16.10
N CYS A 180 6.45 16.89 -14.79
CA CYS A 180 5.22 16.98 -13.99
C CYS A 180 4.29 18.11 -14.48
N THR A 181 4.84 19.29 -14.81
CA THR A 181 4.03 20.42 -15.32
C THR A 181 3.35 20.13 -16.66
N SER A 182 3.90 19.23 -17.47
CA SER A 182 3.30 18.83 -18.73
C SER A 182 2.07 17.93 -18.56
N LEU A 183 1.81 17.41 -17.36
CA LEU A 183 0.64 16.54 -17.11
C LEU A 183 -0.67 17.35 -17.13
N PRO A 184 -1.73 16.81 -17.76
CA PRO A 184 -3.02 17.52 -17.87
C PRO A 184 -3.69 17.78 -16.51
N VAL A 185 -3.45 16.91 -15.51
CA VAL A 185 -3.96 17.09 -14.14
C VAL A 185 -3.33 18.30 -13.45
N VAL A 186 -2.03 18.53 -13.67
CA VAL A 186 -1.29 19.66 -13.08
C VAL A 186 -1.65 20.96 -13.79
N ASN A 187 -1.85 20.91 -15.11
CA ASN A 187 -2.28 22.07 -15.89
C ASN A 187 -3.68 22.56 -15.50
N SER A 188 -4.52 21.66 -14.97
CA SER A 188 -5.87 22.00 -14.51
C SER A 188 -5.89 22.67 -13.12
N ASN A 189 -4.91 22.38 -12.25
CA ASN A 189 -4.80 22.91 -10.89
C ASN A 189 -3.33 23.17 -10.52
N PRO A 190 -2.79 24.38 -10.78
CA PRO A 190 -1.39 24.72 -10.52
C PRO A 190 -1.01 24.71 -9.02
N GLU A 191 -1.97 24.76 -8.11
CA GLU A 191 -1.75 24.63 -6.66
C GLU A 191 -1.22 23.26 -6.25
N ILE A 192 -1.41 22.21 -7.07
CA ILE A 192 -0.92 20.85 -6.78
C ILE A 192 0.62 20.78 -6.87
N LEU A 193 1.24 21.68 -7.61
CA LEU A 193 2.71 21.79 -7.70
C LEU A 193 3.31 22.51 -6.47
N TYR A 194 2.50 23.31 -5.76
CA TYR A 194 2.94 24.17 -4.67
C TYR A 194 3.54 23.41 -3.46
N PRO A 195 2.97 22.28 -3.01
CA PRO A 195 3.56 21.45 -1.94
C PRO A 195 4.95 20.91 -2.28
N VAL A 196 5.24 20.67 -3.57
CA VAL A 196 6.55 20.15 -4.03
C VAL A 196 7.66 21.18 -3.81
N ILE A 197 7.34 22.47 -3.94
CA ILE A 197 8.27 23.59 -3.74
C ILE A 197 8.33 23.98 -2.25
N LEU A 198 7.24 23.82 -1.49
CA LEU A 198 7.21 24.17 -0.07
C LEU A 198 7.97 23.16 0.82
N ILE A 199 8.02 21.88 0.44
CA ILE A 199 8.87 20.86 1.10
C ILE A 199 10.37 21.18 0.96
N VAL A 200 10.77 21.99 -0.03
CA VAL A 200 12.14 22.50 -0.21
C VAL A 200 12.43 23.70 0.72
N SER A 201 11.40 24.30 1.32
CA SER A 201 11.49 25.56 2.09
C SER A 201 11.53 25.38 3.62
N ILE A 202 11.62 24.14 4.11
CA ILE A 202 11.82 23.79 5.53
C ILE A 202 13.10 22.96 5.64
#